data_AF-A0AAF5DKC8-F1
#
_entry.id   AF-A0AAF5DKC8-F1
#
_cell.length_a   1.000
_cell.length_b   1.000
_cell.length_c   1.000
_cell.angle_alpha   90.00
_cell.angle_beta   90.00
_cell.angle_gamma   90.00
#
_symmetry.space_group_name_H-M   'P 1'
#
loop_
_entity.id
_entity.type
_entity.pdbx_description
1 polymer ?
#
loop_
_entity_poly.entity_id
_entity_poly.type
_entity_poly.pdbx_seq_one_letter_code
_entity_poly.pdbx_strand_id
1 'polypeptide(L)'
;MSQINDAGLINYDIVLKKLNQIQTTLDSDDKFVQSHSSKIYSSSEKIYKISELIGGHLKVIVPKIEPPYINYLPLDINHINVIDNPPGVVIMILKTVAEKLNLTYEFIIAEQEDMGTLVNGTWNGAFGKLIYNNYDVIAGGATLRYDRSIYTDMTFPFYYQSYGMMIRSPKQNRNYTWLIVTDPFSWPVWLGIAVSIIISALIFKVLTRLLKNISNEEQFSIVESLLMFFSIFLQQSITRQPINCSCRILIAFWWLSSMTLLATFTGSLTALFAVDSIIYPFKDFDGMVQSIKNGKYTLLMDINYPSKIDMIAKSNLPSYKKLWYEMYDNHKVNFVDGFLSGIEHVKNNPNYVFVAPKEMLDIYSGLECNTILLNSEILSSYLSIPFKKDSKYTDYFSDQIRQYLEHGFIDKWISDYKAQIYSENTKRCNETKQQTSSDVTLGIDKAKGALYIMFKYPTSFITVLFYSLSIVVSLTLSLPAMESHHAPNPTSDQISAYEMFCKDYSHLQLCKLEFTLQQALAELQYIILNDDPIDDSENFKTKRKSAFVRFGKRSNDDDMLFDKRKSAFVRFGRSVEDPINGQKRKSSYVRFG
;
A
#
# COMPACT_ATOMS: atom_id res chain seq x y z
N MET A 1 -3.64 -10.38 37.28
CA MET A 1 -3.00 -9.04 37.20
C MET A 1 -1.48 -9.08 37.32
N SER A 2 -0.84 -9.96 38.12
CA SER A 2 0.63 -10.04 38.22
C SER A 2 1.35 -10.79 37.07
N GLN A 3 0.67 -11.02 35.94
CA GLN A 3 1.16 -11.86 34.84
C GLN A 3 1.63 -11.06 33.62
N ILE A 4 1.27 -9.78 33.55
CA ILE A 4 1.50 -8.89 32.42
C ILE A 4 2.44 -7.78 32.90
N ASN A 5 3.56 -7.61 32.20
CA ASN A 5 4.52 -6.53 32.45
C ASN A 5 3.95 -5.19 31.96
N ASP A 6 4.54 -4.06 32.39
CA ASP A 6 4.14 -2.70 31.98
C ASP A 6 4.05 -2.50 30.45
N ALA A 7 4.72 -3.33 29.66
CA ALA A 7 4.71 -3.33 28.20
C ALA A 7 3.53 -4.11 27.56
N GLY A 8 2.59 -4.64 28.35
CA GLY A 8 1.47 -5.48 27.88
C GLY A 8 1.86 -6.91 27.51
N LEU A 9 3.12 -7.29 27.75
CA LEU A 9 3.66 -8.62 27.47
C LEU A 9 3.51 -9.53 28.68
N ILE A 10 3.28 -10.81 28.43
CA ILE A 10 3.23 -11.83 29.48
C ILE A 10 4.64 -12.11 29.98
N ASN A 11 4.79 -12.28 31.30
CA ASN A 11 6.08 -12.60 31.90
C ASN A 11 6.69 -13.86 31.23
N TYR A 12 7.96 -13.74 30.83
CA TYR A 12 8.69 -14.78 30.12
C TYR A 12 8.78 -16.11 30.90
N ASP A 13 8.75 -16.10 32.24
CA ASP A 13 8.73 -17.34 33.02
C ASP A 13 7.49 -18.20 32.72
N ILE A 14 6.34 -17.56 32.48
CA ILE A 14 5.09 -18.23 32.12
C ILE A 14 5.20 -18.78 30.69
N VAL A 15 5.82 -18.00 29.81
CA VAL A 15 6.12 -18.40 28.42
C VAL A 15 6.97 -19.67 28.41
N LEU A 16 8.09 -19.66 29.14
CA LEU A 16 9.00 -20.79 29.23
C LEU A 16 8.31 -22.02 29.83
N LYS A 17 7.47 -21.84 30.86
CA LYS A 17 6.67 -22.94 31.43
C LYS A 17 5.74 -23.58 30.39
N LYS A 18 5.05 -22.78 29.57
CA LYS A 18 4.19 -23.28 28.49
C LYS A 18 4.99 -23.96 27.38
N LEU A 19 6.12 -23.37 26.97
CA LEU A 19 6.99 -23.96 25.96
C LEU A 19 7.58 -25.30 26.42
N ASN A 20 8.03 -25.39 27.67
CA ASN A 20 8.51 -26.63 28.27
C ASN A 20 7.42 -27.71 28.31
N GLN A 21 6.17 -27.36 28.63
CA GLN A 21 5.05 -28.30 28.57
C GLN A 21 4.84 -28.87 27.16
N ILE A 22 4.96 -28.03 26.13
CA ILE A 22 4.84 -28.48 24.73
C ILE A 22 6.02 -29.38 24.36
N GLN A 23 7.25 -29.03 24.75
CA GLN A 23 8.42 -29.87 24.52
C GLN A 23 8.32 -31.23 25.23
N THR A 24 7.82 -31.29 26.47
CA THR A 24 7.62 -32.59 27.14
C THR A 24 6.51 -33.42 26.48
N THR A 25 5.49 -32.78 25.90
CA THR A 25 4.48 -33.50 25.11
C THR A 25 5.05 -34.00 23.78
N LEU A 26 5.92 -33.24 23.12
CA LEU A 26 6.63 -33.67 21.92
C LEU A 26 7.46 -34.93 22.18
N ASP A 27 8.24 -34.93 23.26
CA ASP A 27 9.12 -36.04 23.62
C ASP A 27 8.34 -37.30 24.06
N SER A 28 7.05 -37.17 24.41
CA SER A 28 6.18 -38.28 24.83
C SER A 28 5.22 -38.77 23.74
N ASP A 29 4.76 -37.90 22.84
CA ASP A 29 3.81 -38.20 21.75
C ASP A 29 4.39 -39.15 20.68
N ASP A 30 5.72 -39.29 20.59
CA ASP A 30 6.37 -40.32 19.75
C ASP A 30 5.85 -41.74 20.05
N LYS A 31 5.22 -41.96 21.22
CA LYS A 31 4.58 -43.24 21.60
C LYS A 31 3.10 -43.35 21.23
N PHE A 32 2.37 -42.25 21.03
CA PHE A 32 0.89 -42.28 20.91
C PHE A 32 0.41 -42.34 19.45
N VAL A 33 1.16 -41.76 18.50
CA VAL A 33 0.75 -41.59 17.09
C VAL A 33 0.57 -42.92 16.33
N GLN A 34 1.13 -44.03 16.79
CA GLN A 34 1.07 -45.29 16.05
C GLN A 34 -0.30 -46.00 16.05
N SER A 35 -1.23 -45.69 16.97
CA SER A 35 -2.36 -46.61 17.21
C SER A 35 -3.67 -46.34 16.48
N HIS A 36 -3.92 -45.14 15.94
CA HIS A 36 -5.21 -44.83 15.30
C HIS A 36 -5.00 -43.87 14.14
N SER A 37 -5.25 -44.30 12.89
CA SER A 37 -4.99 -43.49 11.69
C SER A 37 -6.16 -43.41 10.69
N SER A 38 -7.40 -43.79 11.06
CA SER A 38 -8.47 -43.98 10.05
C SER A 38 -9.83 -43.32 10.32
N LYS A 39 -10.03 -42.50 11.36
CA LYS A 39 -11.30 -41.77 11.55
C LYS A 39 -11.07 -40.28 11.81
N ILE A 40 -11.01 -39.48 10.75
CA ILE A 40 -11.03 -38.00 10.86
C ILE A 40 -12.48 -37.50 10.99
N TYR A 41 -13.44 -38.21 10.40
CA TYR A 41 -14.86 -37.96 10.57
C TYR A 41 -15.45 -39.06 11.45
N SER A 42 -16.12 -38.67 12.53
CA SER A 42 -17.10 -39.54 13.18
C SER A 42 -18.31 -39.60 12.26
N SER A 43 -18.32 -40.53 11.30
CA SER A 43 -19.62 -41.03 10.85
C SER A 43 -20.17 -41.77 12.06
N SER A 44 -21.17 -41.20 12.73
CA SER A 44 -21.93 -42.01 13.66
C SER A 44 -22.46 -43.20 12.84
N GLU A 45 -22.26 -44.45 13.30
CA GLU A 45 -22.82 -45.61 12.60
C GLU A 45 -24.36 -45.57 12.57
N LYS A 46 -24.95 -44.70 13.41
CA LYS A 46 -26.38 -44.48 13.55
C LYS A 46 -26.81 -43.25 12.75
N ILE A 47 -27.35 -43.46 11.56
CA ILE A 47 -28.01 -42.41 10.80
C ILE A 47 -29.32 -42.04 11.50
N TYR A 48 -29.40 -40.83 12.06
CA TYR A 48 -30.61 -40.31 12.70
C TYR A 48 -31.58 -39.74 11.66
N LYS A 49 -32.88 -40.01 11.83
CA LYS A 49 -33.92 -39.37 11.00
C LYS A 49 -34.19 -37.95 11.50
N ILE A 50 -34.55 -37.04 10.60
CA ILE A 50 -34.89 -35.64 10.94
C ILE A 50 -35.93 -35.57 12.06
N SER A 51 -36.92 -36.46 12.06
CA SER A 51 -37.97 -36.55 13.10
C SER A 51 -37.42 -36.77 14.52
N GLU A 52 -36.25 -37.38 14.68
CA GLU A 52 -35.62 -37.68 15.97
C GLU A 52 -34.75 -36.52 16.50
N LEU A 53 -34.49 -35.54 15.63
CA LEU A 53 -33.68 -34.36 15.91
C LEU A 53 -34.54 -33.15 16.32
N ILE A 54 -35.83 -33.15 16.00
CA ILE A 54 -36.73 -32.02 16.25
C ILE A 54 -37.01 -31.84 17.76
N GLY A 55 -37.03 -30.59 18.22
CA GLY A 55 -37.52 -30.24 19.57
C GLY A 55 -36.54 -30.52 20.72
N GLY A 56 -35.26 -30.75 20.42
CA GLY A 56 -34.22 -30.90 21.44
C GLY A 56 -33.81 -29.59 22.13
N HIS A 57 -32.99 -29.72 23.17
CA HIS A 57 -32.30 -28.62 23.85
C HIS A 57 -30.79 -28.79 23.71
N LEU A 58 -30.07 -27.71 23.40
CA LEU A 58 -28.61 -27.67 23.28
C LEU A 58 -27.99 -26.76 24.36
N LYS A 59 -27.11 -27.31 25.20
CA LYS A 59 -26.26 -26.53 26.08
C LYS A 59 -24.99 -26.12 25.35
N VAL A 60 -24.90 -24.83 25.06
CA VAL A 60 -23.87 -24.23 24.22
C VAL A 60 -22.85 -23.53 25.11
N ILE A 61 -21.60 -24.00 25.10
CA ILE A 61 -20.51 -23.26 25.75
C ILE A 61 -19.86 -22.29 24.77
N VAL A 62 -19.78 -21.02 25.17
CA VAL A 62 -19.10 -19.99 24.38
C VAL A 62 -17.70 -19.76 25.00
N PRO A 63 -16.62 -20.12 24.30
CA PRO A 63 -15.25 -19.84 24.73
C PRO A 63 -14.94 -18.33 24.60
N LYS A 64 -13.66 -17.94 24.78
CA LYS A 64 -13.22 -16.55 24.58
C LYS A 64 -13.64 -15.99 23.21
N ILE A 65 -13.96 -14.70 23.19
CA ILE A 65 -14.46 -13.94 22.03
C ILE A 65 -13.44 -14.00 20.89
N GLU A 66 -13.87 -14.45 19.70
CA GLU A 66 -13.04 -14.54 18.50
C GLU A 66 -13.78 -13.99 17.27
N PRO A 67 -13.66 -12.69 16.98
CA PRO A 67 -14.16 -12.12 15.74
C PRO A 67 -13.58 -12.76 14.48
N PRO A 68 -14.36 -13.01 13.40
CA PRO A 68 -15.80 -12.79 13.24
C PRO A 68 -16.68 -13.98 13.68
N TYR A 69 -16.10 -15.04 14.25
CA TYR A 69 -16.77 -16.31 14.51
C TYR A 69 -17.66 -16.27 15.76
N ILE A 70 -17.15 -15.68 16.84
CA ILE A 70 -17.86 -15.35 18.08
C ILE A 70 -17.63 -13.87 18.35
N ASN A 71 -18.70 -13.09 18.38
CA ASN A 71 -18.63 -11.67 18.66
C ASN A 71 -19.48 -11.33 19.87
N TYR A 72 -18.94 -10.44 20.68
CA TYR A 72 -19.75 -9.49 21.42
C TYR A 72 -19.25 -8.12 20.97
N LEU A 73 -19.72 -7.65 19.82
CA LEU A 73 -19.70 -6.19 19.69
C LEU A 73 -20.65 -5.69 20.77
N PRO A 74 -20.27 -4.72 21.61
CA PRO A 74 -21.27 -3.92 22.30
C PRO A 74 -22.08 -3.22 21.21
N LEU A 75 -23.20 -3.85 20.81
CA LEU A 75 -24.26 -3.25 20.03
C LEU A 75 -24.93 -2.24 20.95
N ASP A 76 -24.32 -1.06 21.07
CA ASP A 76 -24.71 -0.02 22.01
C ASP A 76 -24.63 -0.44 23.50
N ILE A 77 -24.16 0.46 24.35
CA ILE A 77 -24.05 0.22 25.81
C ILE A 77 -25.42 -0.03 26.46
N ASN A 78 -26.51 0.27 25.75
CA ASN A 78 -27.86 0.35 26.30
C ASN A 78 -28.84 -0.74 25.82
N HIS A 79 -28.42 -1.80 25.12
CA HIS A 79 -29.33 -2.88 24.72
C HIS A 79 -28.93 -4.26 25.27
N ILE A 80 -29.65 -4.63 26.35
CA ILE A 80 -30.21 -5.95 26.70
C ILE A 80 -29.31 -7.17 26.47
N ASN A 81 -28.90 -7.79 27.58
CA ASN A 81 -28.41 -9.16 27.70
C ASN A 81 -27.69 -9.70 26.46
N VAL A 82 -26.50 -9.18 26.21
CA VAL A 82 -25.50 -9.66 25.23
C VAL A 82 -25.29 -11.20 25.28
N ILE A 83 -25.68 -11.84 26.39
CA ILE A 83 -25.63 -13.28 26.65
C ILE A 83 -26.71 -14.08 25.87
N ASP A 84 -27.91 -13.55 25.69
CA ASP A 84 -29.03 -14.32 25.13
C ASP A 84 -28.90 -14.50 23.60
N ASN A 85 -28.23 -13.56 22.91
CA ASN A 85 -28.07 -13.58 21.46
C ASN A 85 -26.69 -13.01 21.02
N PRO A 86 -25.58 -13.73 21.25
CA PRO A 86 -24.27 -13.30 20.79
C PRO A 86 -24.23 -13.19 19.24
N PRO A 87 -23.69 -12.11 18.66
CA PRO A 87 -23.41 -12.06 17.24
C PRO A 87 -22.23 -12.99 16.86
N GLY A 88 -22.12 -13.36 15.58
CA GLY A 88 -21.00 -14.14 15.06
C GLY A 88 -21.40 -15.25 14.10
N VAL A 89 -20.48 -15.64 13.22
CA VAL A 89 -20.73 -16.64 12.17
C VAL A 89 -21.14 -17.98 12.76
N VAL A 90 -20.47 -18.43 13.83
CA VAL A 90 -20.80 -19.72 14.47
C VAL A 90 -22.17 -19.67 15.12
N ILE A 91 -22.52 -18.54 15.75
CA ILE A 91 -23.84 -18.36 16.35
C ILE A 91 -24.94 -18.31 15.27
N MET A 92 -24.68 -17.66 14.13
CA MET A 92 -25.60 -17.64 12.99
C MET A 92 -25.82 -19.05 12.42
N ILE A 93 -24.76 -19.86 12.32
CA ILE A 93 -24.88 -21.28 11.94
C ILE A 93 -25.77 -22.01 12.96
N LEU A 94 -25.47 -21.88 14.26
CA LEU A 94 -26.24 -22.56 15.31
C LEU A 94 -27.72 -22.15 15.29
N LYS A 95 -28.02 -20.85 15.15
CA LYS A 95 -29.40 -20.33 15.08
C LYS A 95 -30.15 -20.81 13.86
N THR A 96 -29.57 -20.68 12.67
CA THR A 96 -30.23 -21.08 11.42
C THR A 96 -30.52 -22.58 11.36
N VAL A 97 -29.65 -23.41 11.94
CA VAL A 97 -29.89 -24.86 12.04
C VAL A 97 -30.88 -25.17 13.16
N ALA A 98 -30.79 -24.48 14.31
CA ALA A 98 -31.72 -24.63 15.43
C ALA A 98 -33.16 -24.28 15.03
N GLU A 99 -33.36 -23.21 14.26
CA GLU A 99 -34.67 -22.81 13.72
C GLU A 99 -35.27 -23.89 12.82
N LYS A 100 -34.47 -24.52 11.94
CA LYS A 100 -34.94 -25.62 11.08
C LYS A 100 -35.39 -26.86 11.85
N LEU A 101 -34.82 -27.08 13.03
CA LEU A 101 -35.10 -28.24 13.89
C LEU A 101 -36.01 -27.89 15.10
N ASN A 102 -36.48 -26.65 15.22
CA ASN A 102 -37.16 -26.13 16.41
C ASN A 102 -36.41 -26.47 17.72
N LEU A 103 -35.08 -26.30 17.72
CA LEU A 103 -34.25 -26.55 18.90
C LEU A 103 -34.29 -25.35 19.84
N THR A 104 -34.25 -25.65 21.13
CA THR A 104 -33.97 -24.67 22.19
C THR A 104 -32.47 -24.70 22.50
N TYR A 105 -31.89 -23.57 22.87
CA TYR A 105 -30.48 -23.48 23.21
C TYR A 105 -30.25 -22.54 24.40
N GLU A 106 -29.22 -22.86 25.18
CA GLU A 106 -28.76 -22.06 26.33
C GLU A 106 -27.28 -21.72 26.11
N PHE A 107 -26.95 -20.43 26.01
CA PHE A 107 -25.57 -19.96 25.88
C PHE A 107 -24.95 -19.75 27.27
N ILE A 108 -23.83 -20.42 27.52
CA ILE A 108 -23.07 -20.30 28.77
C ILE A 108 -21.69 -19.76 28.40
N ILE A 109 -21.39 -18.54 28.86
CA ILE A 109 -20.09 -17.92 28.66
C ILE A 109 -19.09 -18.58 29.59
N ALA A 110 -17.98 -19.08 29.05
CA ALA A 110 -16.89 -19.58 29.86
C ALA A 110 -16.10 -18.41 30.46
N GLU A 111 -16.08 -18.29 31.79
CA GLU A 111 -15.27 -17.29 32.49
C GLU A 111 -13.78 -17.53 32.22
N GLN A 112 -13.17 -16.73 31.33
CA GLN A 112 -11.72 -16.71 31.04
C GLN A 112 -11.11 -18.05 30.57
N GLU A 113 -11.86 -18.91 29.88
CA GLU A 113 -11.34 -20.20 29.41
C GLU A 113 -10.87 -20.16 27.95
N ASP A 114 -9.62 -20.56 27.75
CA ASP A 114 -9.06 -20.94 26.46
C ASP A 114 -9.88 -22.09 25.84
N MET A 115 -9.74 -22.29 24.52
CA MET A 115 -10.36 -23.45 23.84
C MET A 115 -10.02 -24.79 24.50
N GLY A 116 -8.82 -24.89 25.07
CA GLY A 116 -8.34 -26.07 25.76
C GLY A 116 -7.26 -26.83 24.99
N THR A 117 -6.34 -27.41 25.76
CA THR A 117 -5.26 -28.30 25.34
C THR A 117 -5.30 -29.58 26.16
N LEU A 118 -4.82 -30.67 25.58
CA LEU A 118 -4.64 -31.93 26.28
C LEU A 118 -3.36 -31.85 27.14
N VAL A 119 -3.50 -31.87 28.46
CA VAL A 119 -2.36 -31.82 29.40
C VAL A 119 -2.38 -33.09 30.23
N ASN A 120 -1.31 -33.89 30.17
CA ASN A 120 -1.19 -35.15 30.93
C ASN A 120 -2.42 -36.08 30.79
N GLY A 121 -3.02 -36.13 29.60
CA GLY A 121 -4.19 -36.98 29.31
C GLY A 121 -5.55 -36.42 29.75
N THR A 122 -5.59 -35.25 30.40
CA THR A 122 -6.85 -34.56 30.73
C THR A 122 -7.04 -33.29 29.90
N TRP A 123 -8.26 -33.09 29.41
CA TRP A 123 -8.62 -31.88 28.66
C TRP A 123 -8.97 -30.73 29.61
N ASN A 124 -8.37 -29.56 29.38
CA ASN A 124 -8.76 -28.33 30.04
C ASN A 124 -9.59 -27.42 29.11
N GLY A 125 -10.05 -26.28 29.61
CA GLY A 125 -10.79 -25.27 28.83
C GLY A 125 -12.15 -25.75 28.32
N ALA A 126 -12.61 -25.16 27.21
CA ALA A 126 -13.90 -25.46 26.61
C ALA A 126 -14.04 -26.94 26.19
N PHE A 127 -12.97 -27.56 25.67
CA PHE A 127 -12.94 -29.00 25.38
C PHE A 127 -13.11 -29.85 26.64
N GLY A 128 -12.46 -29.49 27.75
CA GLY A 128 -12.63 -30.18 29.03
C GLY A 128 -14.07 -30.17 29.50
N LYS A 129 -14.75 -29.02 29.40
CA LYS A 129 -16.19 -28.91 29.74
C LYS A 129 -17.08 -29.70 28.76
N LEU A 130 -16.80 -29.69 27.47
CA LEU A 130 -17.57 -30.47 26.49
C LEU A 130 -17.48 -31.98 26.75
N ILE A 131 -16.30 -32.46 27.18
CA ILE A 131 -16.02 -33.89 27.38
C ILE A 131 -16.51 -34.37 28.76
N TYR A 132 -16.16 -33.65 29.82
CA TYR A 132 -16.40 -34.09 31.20
C TYR A 132 -17.71 -33.56 31.80
N ASN A 133 -18.20 -32.41 31.31
CA ASN A 133 -19.40 -31.79 31.84
C ASN A 133 -20.59 -32.00 30.88
N ASN A 134 -21.77 -31.54 31.30
CA ASN A 134 -23.01 -31.70 30.54
C ASN A 134 -23.23 -30.54 29.57
N TYR A 135 -22.32 -30.37 28.61
CA TYR A 135 -22.46 -29.46 27.47
C TYR A 135 -22.57 -30.26 26.18
N ASP A 136 -23.29 -29.73 25.19
CA ASP A 136 -23.58 -30.43 23.94
C ASP A 136 -22.70 -29.92 22.77
N VAL A 137 -22.36 -28.64 22.78
CA VAL A 137 -21.64 -27.98 21.67
C VAL A 137 -20.78 -26.82 22.16
N ILE A 138 -19.60 -26.66 21.57
CA ILE A 138 -18.76 -25.46 21.73
C ILE A 138 -19.12 -24.49 20.60
N ALA A 139 -19.68 -23.32 20.95
CA ALA A 139 -19.93 -22.24 20.01
C ALA A 139 -18.65 -21.44 19.74
N GLY A 140 -17.67 -22.06 19.10
CA GLY A 140 -16.46 -21.39 18.65
C GLY A 140 -15.82 -22.05 17.44
N GLY A 141 -14.96 -21.29 16.76
CA GLY A 141 -14.15 -21.77 15.64
C GLY A 141 -13.01 -22.65 16.15
N ALA A 142 -13.28 -23.94 16.38
CA ALA A 142 -12.23 -24.84 16.83
C ALA A 142 -11.36 -25.28 15.67
N THR A 143 -10.03 -25.15 15.81
CA THR A 143 -9.10 -25.78 14.88
C THR A 143 -9.33 -27.30 14.84
N LEU A 144 -9.65 -27.80 13.65
CA LEU A 144 -9.81 -29.23 13.37
C LEU A 144 -8.46 -29.93 13.57
N ARG A 145 -8.40 -30.79 14.57
CA ARG A 145 -7.22 -31.60 14.91
C ARG A 145 -7.62 -33.03 15.20
N TYR A 146 -6.68 -33.93 14.95
CA TYR A 146 -6.88 -35.36 15.14
C TYR A 146 -7.16 -35.72 16.61
N ASP A 147 -6.36 -35.21 17.55
CA ASP A 147 -6.55 -35.43 18.98
C ASP A 147 -7.94 -34.98 19.47
N ARG A 148 -8.44 -33.85 18.99
CA ARG A 148 -9.79 -33.35 19.32
C ARG A 148 -10.89 -34.24 18.73
N SER A 149 -10.73 -34.74 17.51
CA SER A 149 -11.73 -35.62 16.85
C SER A 149 -11.88 -37.01 17.51
N ILE A 150 -10.90 -37.45 18.31
CA ILE A 150 -11.01 -38.69 19.08
C ILE A 150 -12.03 -38.53 20.21
N TYR A 151 -11.94 -37.44 20.97
CA TYR A 151 -12.75 -37.22 22.18
C TYR A 151 -14.05 -36.45 21.92
N THR A 152 -14.18 -35.81 20.76
CA THR A 152 -15.34 -35.00 20.38
C THR A 152 -15.72 -35.25 18.93
N ASP A 153 -16.95 -34.94 18.57
CA ASP A 153 -17.42 -35.04 17.19
C ASP A 153 -17.31 -33.67 16.53
N MET A 154 -16.37 -33.55 15.60
CA MET A 154 -16.11 -32.31 14.89
C MET A 154 -17.01 -32.26 13.65
N THR A 155 -17.75 -31.17 13.46
CA THR A 155 -18.54 -31.01 12.23
C THR A 155 -17.65 -30.87 11.00
N PHE A 156 -18.27 -30.95 9.82
CA PHE A 156 -17.65 -30.44 8.58
C PHE A 156 -17.08 -29.02 8.81
N PRO A 157 -15.85 -28.74 8.35
CA PRO A 157 -15.24 -27.44 8.58
C PRO A 157 -16.01 -26.33 7.88
N PHE A 158 -16.35 -25.29 8.62
CA PHE A 158 -17.13 -24.17 8.11
C PHE A 158 -16.25 -23.07 7.51
N TYR A 159 -14.95 -23.03 7.85
CA TYR A 159 -14.05 -22.00 7.36
C TYR A 159 -12.59 -22.49 7.27
N TYR A 160 -11.86 -21.98 6.28
CA TYR A 160 -10.41 -22.18 6.15
C TYR A 160 -9.68 -20.94 6.66
N GLN A 161 -9.09 -21.04 7.86
CA GLN A 161 -8.41 -19.93 8.50
C GLN A 161 -6.90 -20.02 8.26
N SER A 162 -6.32 -18.96 7.70
CA SER A 162 -4.88 -18.78 7.63
C SER A 162 -4.41 -17.76 8.66
N TYR A 163 -3.15 -17.85 9.08
CA TYR A 163 -2.52 -16.80 9.89
C TYR A 163 -1.72 -15.89 8.97
N GLY A 164 -1.74 -14.60 9.30
CA GLY A 164 -0.95 -13.58 8.64
C GLY A 164 0.16 -13.07 9.56
N MET A 165 1.04 -12.27 8.99
CA MET A 165 2.10 -11.59 9.71
C MET A 165 1.84 -10.09 9.61
N MET A 166 1.67 -9.42 10.75
CA MET A 166 1.50 -7.98 10.83
C MET A 166 2.76 -7.35 11.41
N ILE A 167 3.25 -6.32 10.72
CA ILE A 167 4.38 -5.50 11.17
C ILE A 167 3.95 -4.05 11.26
N ARG A 168 4.73 -3.24 11.97
CA ARG A 168 4.56 -1.80 11.92
C ARG A 168 4.90 -1.30 10.51
N SER A 169 4.09 -0.39 9.97
CA SER A 169 4.40 0.31 8.73
C SER A 169 5.80 0.93 8.85
N PRO A 170 6.75 0.59 7.95
CA PRO A 170 8.04 1.24 7.98
C PRO A 170 7.78 2.73 7.78
N LYS A 171 8.31 3.57 8.67
CA LYS A 171 8.43 5.01 8.35
C LYS A 171 9.15 5.06 7.02
N GLN A 172 8.60 5.80 6.06
CA GLN A 172 9.11 5.92 4.68
C GLN A 172 10.55 6.44 4.70
N ASN A 173 11.49 5.56 4.99
CA ASN A 173 12.89 5.84 5.00
C ASN A 173 13.38 5.31 3.66
N ARG A 174 13.06 6.06 2.59
CA ARG A 174 13.75 5.86 1.32
C ARG A 174 15.21 6.21 1.60
N ASN A 175 16.03 5.22 1.95
CA ASN A 175 17.45 5.42 2.29
C ASN A 175 18.23 6.16 1.19
N TYR A 176 17.71 6.16 -0.05
CA TYR A 176 18.28 6.84 -1.21
C TYR A 176 17.50 8.08 -1.66
N THR A 177 16.82 8.78 -0.74
CA THR A 177 16.03 9.98 -1.08
C THR A 177 16.86 11.03 -1.86
N TRP A 178 18.19 11.06 -1.68
CA TRP A 178 19.07 11.98 -2.39
C TRP A 178 19.37 11.59 -3.86
N LEU A 179 19.23 10.32 -4.26
CA LEU A 179 19.45 9.82 -5.63
C LEU A 179 18.14 9.49 -6.37
N ILE A 180 16.99 9.83 -5.81
CA ILE A 180 15.68 9.59 -6.44
C ILE A 180 15.61 10.13 -7.88
N VAL A 181 16.33 11.21 -8.18
CA VAL A 181 16.38 11.81 -9.52
C VAL A 181 17.18 10.97 -10.51
N THR A 182 18.12 10.13 -10.05
CA THR A 182 18.91 9.23 -10.92
C THR A 182 18.26 7.85 -11.11
N ASP A 183 17.33 7.46 -10.23
CA ASP A 183 16.61 6.18 -10.30
C ASP A 183 15.83 5.89 -11.60
N PRO A 184 15.32 6.89 -12.37
CA PRO A 184 14.61 6.61 -13.63
C PRO A 184 15.42 5.79 -14.64
N PHE A 185 16.75 5.91 -14.62
CA PHE A 185 17.65 5.16 -15.51
C PHE A 185 18.63 4.33 -14.71
N SER A 186 18.77 3.06 -15.10
CA SER A 186 19.76 2.17 -14.51
C SER A 186 21.19 2.58 -14.93
N TRP A 187 22.17 2.21 -14.11
CA TRP A 187 23.60 2.47 -14.39
C TRP A 187 24.05 2.08 -15.82
N PRO A 188 23.64 0.92 -16.39
CA PRO A 188 23.95 0.58 -17.78
C PRO A 188 23.43 1.60 -18.81
N VAL A 189 22.25 2.21 -18.57
CA VAL A 189 21.68 3.22 -19.47
C VAL A 189 22.49 4.52 -19.42
N TRP A 190 22.90 4.95 -18.22
CA TRP A 190 23.80 6.09 -18.06
C TRP A 190 25.14 5.91 -18.78
N LEU A 191 25.73 4.72 -18.68
CA LEU A 191 26.95 4.38 -19.42
C LEU A 191 26.69 4.37 -20.94
N GLY A 192 25.56 3.81 -21.38
CA GLY A 192 25.15 3.84 -22.79
C GLY A 192 25.03 5.25 -23.34
N ILE A 193 24.42 6.17 -22.57
CA ILE A 193 24.33 7.60 -22.90
C ILE A 193 25.73 8.21 -23.04
N ALA A 194 26.60 8.03 -22.05
CA ALA A 194 27.95 8.59 -22.08
C ALA A 194 28.77 8.08 -23.28
N VAL A 195 28.73 6.77 -23.53
CA VAL A 195 29.40 6.15 -24.69
C VAL A 195 28.81 6.68 -26.00
N SER A 196 27.49 6.85 -26.09
CA SER A 196 26.82 7.37 -27.28
C SER A 196 27.25 8.81 -27.62
N ILE A 197 27.45 9.67 -26.62
CA ILE A 197 27.97 11.04 -26.78
C ILE A 197 29.42 11.02 -27.29
N ILE A 198 30.25 10.11 -26.78
CA ILE A 198 31.65 9.99 -27.21
C ILE A 198 31.71 9.52 -28.67
N ILE A 199 30.93 8.50 -29.02
CA ILE A 199 30.88 7.96 -30.39
C ILE A 199 30.35 9.03 -31.36
N SER A 200 29.28 9.75 -31.01
CA SER A 200 28.73 10.79 -31.88
C SER A 200 29.69 11.96 -32.09
N ALA A 201 30.41 12.38 -31.04
CA ALA A 201 31.45 13.40 -31.14
C ALA A 201 32.60 12.97 -32.05
N LEU A 202 33.02 11.70 -31.98
CA LEU A 202 34.05 11.16 -32.87
C LEU A 202 33.56 11.11 -34.33
N ILE A 203 32.33 10.67 -34.57
CA ILE A 203 31.73 10.66 -35.93
C ILE A 203 31.64 12.08 -36.49
N PHE A 204 31.16 13.04 -35.70
CA PHE A 204 31.05 14.44 -36.13
C PHE A 204 32.42 15.06 -36.43
N LYS A 205 33.45 14.76 -35.63
CA LYS A 205 34.82 15.18 -35.89
C LYS A 205 35.37 14.59 -37.19
N VAL A 206 35.10 13.31 -37.48
CA VAL A 206 35.52 12.69 -38.74
C VAL A 206 34.76 13.33 -39.91
N LEU A 207 33.45 13.53 -39.77
CA LEU A 207 32.60 14.13 -40.80
C LEU A 207 33.03 15.56 -41.14
N THR A 208 33.25 16.42 -40.14
CA THR A 208 33.72 17.80 -40.35
C THR A 208 35.12 17.85 -40.96
N ARG A 209 36.02 16.92 -40.62
CA ARG A 209 37.34 16.78 -41.27
C ARG A 209 37.24 16.40 -42.75
N LEU A 210 36.36 15.45 -43.09
CA LEU A 210 36.16 15.03 -44.48
C LEU A 210 35.51 16.16 -45.31
N LEU A 211 34.49 16.82 -44.74
CA LEU A 211 33.77 17.92 -45.38
C LEU A 211 34.61 19.19 -45.48
N LYS A 212 35.63 19.40 -44.63
CA LYS A 212 36.60 20.49 -44.81
C LYS A 212 37.28 20.41 -46.17
N ASN A 213 37.74 19.21 -46.56
CA ASN A 213 38.45 19.02 -47.82
C ASN A 213 37.57 19.21 -49.05
N ILE A 214 36.25 19.00 -48.92
CA ILE A 214 35.30 19.02 -50.04
C ILE A 214 34.58 20.38 -50.14
N SER A 215 34.23 20.99 -49.02
CA SER A 215 33.28 22.11 -48.97
C SER A 215 33.67 23.20 -47.98
N ASN A 216 34.94 23.30 -47.57
CA ASN A 216 35.45 24.30 -46.63
C ASN A 216 34.66 24.37 -45.29
N GLU A 217 34.23 23.22 -44.75
CA GLU A 217 33.59 23.12 -43.43
C GLU A 217 34.51 23.58 -42.29
N GLU A 218 33.96 24.26 -41.28
CA GLU A 218 34.69 24.62 -40.06
C GLU A 218 35.17 23.40 -39.28
N GLN A 219 36.39 23.49 -38.72
CA GLN A 219 36.94 22.42 -37.91
C GLN A 219 36.50 22.54 -36.47
N PHE A 220 35.98 21.44 -35.94
CA PHE A 220 35.70 21.30 -34.52
C PHE A 220 36.82 20.49 -33.85
N SER A 221 37.30 20.99 -32.71
CA SER A 221 38.09 20.21 -31.76
C SER A 221 37.28 19.00 -31.26
N ILE A 222 37.97 17.96 -30.79
CA ILE A 222 37.28 16.83 -30.14
C ILE A 222 36.52 17.29 -28.90
N VAL A 223 37.07 18.24 -28.15
CA VAL A 223 36.44 18.80 -26.95
C VAL A 223 35.21 19.62 -27.33
N GLU A 224 35.30 20.43 -28.39
CA GLU A 224 34.16 21.19 -28.90
C GLU A 224 33.05 20.28 -29.43
N SER A 225 33.43 19.17 -30.09
CA SER A 225 32.47 18.17 -30.57
C SER A 225 31.78 17.47 -29.40
N LEU A 226 32.53 17.08 -28.35
CA LEU A 226 31.98 16.47 -27.14
C LEU A 226 31.03 17.44 -26.41
N LEU A 227 31.45 18.71 -26.27
CA LEU A 227 30.62 19.76 -25.66
C LEU A 227 29.35 20.01 -26.48
N MET A 228 29.42 19.98 -27.82
CA MET A 228 28.24 20.13 -28.68
C MET A 228 27.20 19.03 -28.41
N PHE A 229 27.59 17.75 -28.40
CA PHE A 229 26.64 16.67 -28.13
C PHE A 229 26.18 16.64 -26.68
N PHE A 230 27.03 17.03 -25.74
CA PHE A 230 26.64 17.21 -24.34
C PHE A 230 25.60 18.34 -24.19
N SER A 231 25.78 19.47 -24.89
CA SER A 231 24.82 20.57 -24.93
C SER A 231 23.50 20.15 -25.56
N ILE A 232 23.51 19.41 -26.67
CA ILE A 232 22.29 18.85 -27.29
C ILE A 232 21.55 17.98 -26.27
N PHE A 233 22.28 17.14 -25.54
CA PHE A 233 21.71 16.26 -24.52
C PHE A 233 21.05 17.04 -23.37
N LEU A 234 21.67 18.14 -22.94
CA LEU A 234 21.13 19.09 -21.96
C LEU A 234 20.06 20.02 -22.55
N GLN A 235 19.67 19.84 -23.82
CA GLN A 235 18.74 20.71 -24.54
C GLN A 235 19.17 22.17 -24.61
N GLN A 236 20.48 22.42 -24.55
CA GLN A 236 21.05 23.75 -24.73
C GLN A 236 21.26 24.05 -26.20
N SER A 237 21.16 25.34 -26.55
CA SER A 237 21.45 25.82 -27.90
C SER A 237 22.92 25.62 -28.26
N ILE A 238 23.17 25.25 -29.51
CA ILE A 238 24.53 25.13 -30.06
C ILE A 238 25.00 26.52 -30.49
N THR A 239 26.18 26.95 -30.04
CA THR A 239 26.73 28.29 -30.35
C THR A 239 27.38 28.36 -31.74
N ARG A 240 27.97 27.26 -32.23
CA ARG A 240 28.56 27.16 -33.57
C ARG A 240 27.83 26.15 -34.44
N GLN A 241 27.21 26.61 -35.52
CA GLN A 241 26.43 25.77 -36.41
C GLN A 241 27.25 25.33 -37.64
N PRO A 242 27.19 24.04 -38.03
CA PRO A 242 27.82 23.58 -39.27
C PRO A 242 27.15 24.15 -40.52
N ILE A 243 27.94 24.30 -41.58
CA ILE A 243 27.51 24.90 -42.85
C ILE A 243 26.78 23.84 -43.68
N ASN A 244 27.36 22.64 -43.79
CA ASN A 244 26.84 21.57 -44.65
C ASN A 244 25.57 20.89 -44.13
N CYS A 245 24.70 20.51 -45.07
CA CYS A 245 23.45 19.80 -44.78
C CYS A 245 23.65 18.45 -44.09
N SER A 246 24.69 17.68 -44.45
CA SER A 246 24.96 16.38 -43.82
C SER A 246 25.20 16.49 -42.31
N CYS A 247 25.96 17.50 -41.87
CA CYS A 247 26.20 17.77 -40.45
C CYS A 247 24.91 18.22 -39.75
N ARG A 248 24.10 19.06 -40.42
CA ARG A 248 22.80 19.51 -39.89
C ARG A 248 21.80 18.38 -39.70
N ILE A 249 21.73 17.43 -40.64
CA ILE A 249 20.87 16.24 -40.51
C ILE A 249 21.32 15.38 -39.33
N LEU A 250 22.63 15.18 -39.16
CA LEU A 250 23.17 14.42 -38.02
C LEU A 250 22.84 15.09 -36.67
N ILE A 251 22.98 16.42 -36.57
CA ILE A 251 22.59 17.18 -35.37
C ILE A 251 21.08 17.10 -35.15
N ALA A 252 20.25 17.22 -36.18
CA ALA A 252 18.79 17.14 -36.07
C ALA A 252 18.32 15.76 -35.59
N PHE A 253 18.93 14.68 -36.08
CA PHE A 253 18.66 13.32 -35.61
C PHE A 253 19.02 13.17 -34.12
N TRP A 254 20.18 13.69 -33.72
CA TRP A 254 20.60 13.66 -32.31
C TRP A 254 19.73 14.53 -31.40
N TRP A 255 19.25 15.66 -31.91
CA TRP A 255 18.28 16.49 -31.21
C TRP A 255 16.96 15.74 -30.98
N LEU A 256 16.43 15.04 -31.99
CA LEU A 256 15.24 14.18 -31.82
C LEU A 256 15.49 13.02 -30.83
N SER A 257 16.67 12.40 -30.87
CA SER A 257 17.07 11.35 -29.93
C SER A 257 17.12 11.87 -28.49
N SER A 258 17.76 13.02 -28.27
CA SER A 258 17.82 13.68 -26.96
C SER A 258 16.43 14.07 -26.44
N MET A 259 15.57 14.62 -27.30
CA MET A 259 14.18 14.94 -26.94
C MET A 259 13.40 13.70 -26.49
N THR A 260 13.54 12.59 -27.23
CA THR A 260 12.92 11.31 -26.88
C THR A 260 13.43 10.80 -25.54
N LEU A 261 14.74 10.91 -25.28
CA LEU A 261 15.35 10.47 -24.04
C LEU A 261 14.94 11.35 -22.85
N LEU A 262 14.83 12.68 -23.01
CA LEU A 262 14.29 13.52 -21.95
C LEU A 262 12.82 13.20 -21.67
N ALA A 263 12.02 12.95 -22.71
CA ALA A 263 10.61 12.58 -22.54
C ALA A 263 10.46 11.25 -21.77
N THR A 264 11.30 10.24 -22.04
CA THR A 264 11.27 8.99 -21.28
C THR A 264 11.78 9.17 -19.86
N PHE A 265 12.81 9.99 -19.64
CA PHE A 265 13.31 10.32 -18.30
C PHE A 265 12.24 11.01 -17.46
N THR A 266 11.61 12.06 -18.00
CA THR A 266 10.56 12.82 -17.31
C THR A 266 9.29 11.97 -17.08
N GLY A 267 8.93 11.11 -18.03
CA GLY A 267 7.82 10.14 -17.87
C GLY A 267 8.08 9.13 -16.76
N SER A 268 9.26 8.49 -16.74
CA SER A 268 9.65 7.53 -15.71
C SER A 268 9.75 8.18 -14.32
N LEU A 269 10.29 9.40 -14.23
CA LEU A 269 10.35 10.15 -12.98
C LEU A 269 8.94 10.46 -12.45
N THR A 270 8.02 10.87 -13.33
CA THR A 270 6.61 11.11 -12.97
C THR A 270 5.95 9.85 -12.44
N ALA A 271 6.20 8.68 -13.06
CA ALA A 271 5.68 7.41 -12.60
C ALA A 271 6.22 7.00 -11.22
N LEU A 272 7.53 7.23 -10.95
CA LEU A 272 8.15 6.96 -9.66
C LEU A 272 7.59 7.84 -8.53
N PHE A 273 7.16 9.07 -8.85
CA PHE A 273 6.52 9.94 -7.87
C PHE A 273 5.03 9.65 -7.67
N ALA A 274 4.36 9.06 -8.65
CA ALA A 274 2.96 8.66 -8.54
C ALA A 274 2.77 7.42 -7.64
N VAL A 275 3.78 6.55 -7.52
CA VAL A 275 3.68 5.29 -6.77
C VAL A 275 4.46 5.37 -5.45
N ASP A 276 3.74 5.30 -4.33
CA ASP A 276 4.37 5.07 -3.03
C ASP A 276 4.75 3.59 -2.90
N SER A 277 6.00 3.27 -3.22
CA SER A 277 6.57 1.94 -2.99
C SER A 277 6.90 1.74 -1.50
N ILE A 278 6.13 0.89 -0.82
CA ILE A 278 6.47 0.42 0.53
C ILE A 278 7.51 -0.70 0.38
N ILE A 279 8.71 -0.49 0.95
CA ILE A 279 9.74 -1.53 0.99
C ILE A 279 9.45 -2.45 2.18
N TYR A 280 9.00 -3.66 1.90
CA TYR A 280 8.79 -4.68 2.93
C TYR A 280 10.14 -5.23 3.42
N PRO A 281 10.36 -5.39 4.73
CA PRO A 281 11.59 -5.97 5.28
C PRO A 281 11.76 -7.44 4.88
N PHE A 282 10.65 -8.16 4.73
CA PHE A 282 10.54 -9.52 4.23
C PHE A 282 9.12 -9.69 3.67
N LYS A 283 8.94 -10.56 2.68
CA LYS A 283 7.63 -10.84 2.06
C LYS A 283 7.04 -12.18 2.50
N ASP A 284 7.92 -13.16 2.66
CA ASP A 284 7.56 -14.56 2.90
C ASP A 284 7.91 -14.99 4.32
N PHE A 285 7.35 -16.13 4.74
CA PHE A 285 7.60 -16.73 6.05
C PHE A 285 9.09 -17.02 6.30
N ASP A 286 9.82 -17.59 5.33
CA ASP A 286 11.25 -17.82 5.48
C ASP A 286 12.05 -16.53 5.67
N GLY A 287 11.61 -15.44 5.03
CA GLY A 287 12.18 -14.11 5.22
C GLY A 287 11.93 -13.56 6.63
N MET A 288 10.76 -13.84 7.20
CA MET A 288 10.46 -13.54 8.60
C MET A 288 11.39 -14.32 9.54
N VAL A 289 11.50 -15.65 9.36
CA VAL A 289 12.36 -16.51 10.18
C VAL A 289 13.81 -16.04 10.13
N GLN A 290 14.32 -15.69 8.93
CA GLN A 290 15.68 -15.16 8.78
C GLN A 290 15.85 -13.80 9.47
N SER A 291 14.82 -12.95 9.46
CA SER A 291 14.84 -11.65 10.13
C SER A 291 14.83 -11.78 11.66
N ILE A 292 14.12 -12.78 12.20
CA ILE A 292 14.14 -13.16 13.61
C ILE A 292 15.51 -13.75 13.99
N LYS A 293 16.06 -14.65 13.15
CA LYS A 293 17.40 -15.20 13.34
C LYS A 293 18.47 -14.10 13.44
N ASN A 294 18.41 -13.09 12.57
CA ASN A 294 19.31 -11.96 12.58
C ASN A 294 19.08 -10.97 13.75
N GLY A 295 18.07 -11.19 14.59
CA GLY A 295 17.75 -10.34 15.74
C GLY A 295 17.13 -8.99 15.38
N LYS A 296 16.68 -8.81 14.13
CA LYS A 296 16.01 -7.57 13.70
C LYS A 296 14.58 -7.47 14.19
N TYR A 297 13.93 -8.63 14.35
CA TYR A 297 12.54 -8.74 14.76
C TYR A 297 12.37 -9.82 15.81
N THR A 298 11.40 -9.62 16.71
CA THR A 298 10.95 -10.61 17.70
C THR A 298 9.56 -11.10 17.34
N LEU A 299 9.31 -12.41 17.46
CA LEU A 299 8.00 -12.98 17.19
C LEU A 299 7.03 -12.61 18.33
N LEU A 300 5.85 -12.14 17.98
CA LEU A 300 4.75 -11.87 18.90
C LEU A 300 3.57 -12.78 18.55
N MET A 301 3.07 -13.52 19.53
CA MET A 301 1.89 -14.38 19.37
C MET A 301 0.89 -14.18 20.50
N ASP A 302 -0.38 -14.49 20.26
CA ASP A 302 -1.40 -14.47 21.29
C ASP A 302 -1.35 -15.78 22.11
N ILE A 303 -1.28 -15.65 23.44
CA ILE A 303 -1.20 -16.79 24.36
C ILE A 303 -2.45 -17.67 24.34
N ASN A 304 -3.59 -17.11 23.93
CA ASN A 304 -4.89 -17.78 23.93
C ASN A 304 -5.02 -18.83 22.80
N TYR A 305 -4.04 -18.91 21.90
CA TYR A 305 -3.99 -19.88 20.79
C TYR A 305 -2.80 -20.85 20.92
N PRO A 306 -2.71 -21.65 22.01
CA PRO A 306 -1.60 -22.59 22.21
C PRO A 306 -1.53 -23.66 21.12
N SER A 307 -2.66 -23.97 20.45
CA SER A 307 -2.72 -24.92 19.35
C SER A 307 -1.78 -24.59 18.18
N LYS A 308 -1.49 -23.29 17.96
CA LYS A 308 -0.60 -22.82 16.90
C LYS A 308 0.87 -22.96 17.29
N ILE A 309 1.18 -22.78 18.58
CA ILE A 309 2.50 -23.05 19.12
C ILE A 309 2.82 -24.54 18.97
N ASP A 310 1.87 -25.41 19.36
CA ASP A 310 1.99 -26.86 19.21
C ASP A 310 2.12 -27.27 17.72
N MET A 311 1.40 -26.60 16.82
CA MET A 311 1.55 -26.80 15.38
C MET A 311 2.97 -26.46 14.88
N ILE A 312 3.57 -25.36 15.34
CA ILE A 312 4.95 -24.99 14.99
C ILE A 312 5.93 -26.05 15.53
N ALA A 313 5.74 -26.47 16.78
CA ALA A 313 6.60 -27.40 17.48
C ALA A 313 6.59 -28.82 16.86
N LYS A 314 5.41 -29.32 16.51
CA LYS A 314 5.19 -30.64 15.89
C LYS A 314 5.44 -30.68 14.39
N SER A 315 5.58 -29.54 13.73
CA SER A 315 5.70 -29.52 12.27
C SER A 315 6.99 -30.15 11.77
N ASN A 316 6.87 -30.98 10.73
CA ASN A 316 8.01 -31.57 10.05
C ASN A 316 8.65 -30.67 8.97
N LEU A 317 8.04 -29.52 8.68
CA LEU A 317 8.55 -28.62 7.65
C LEU A 317 9.80 -27.88 8.14
N PRO A 318 10.84 -27.75 7.30
CA PRO A 318 12.12 -27.16 7.70
C PRO A 318 11.98 -25.70 8.17
N SER A 319 11.07 -24.93 7.57
CA SER A 319 10.83 -23.53 7.95
C SER A 319 10.23 -23.40 9.35
N TYR A 320 9.26 -24.27 9.71
CA TYR A 320 8.67 -24.28 11.05
C TYR A 320 9.65 -24.82 12.10
N LYS A 321 10.47 -25.83 11.78
CA LYS A 321 11.54 -26.30 12.67
C LYS A 321 12.57 -25.21 12.99
N LYS A 322 12.96 -24.42 11.97
CA LYS A 322 13.83 -23.26 12.18
C LYS A 322 13.16 -22.20 13.06
N LEU A 323 11.87 -21.93 12.84
CA LEU A 323 11.12 -21.00 13.68
C LEU A 323 11.04 -21.52 15.13
N TRP A 324 10.74 -22.80 15.34
CA TRP A 324 10.70 -23.43 16.66
C TRP A 324 12.03 -23.30 17.39
N TYR A 325 13.15 -23.56 16.72
CA TYR A 325 14.50 -23.37 17.28
C TYR A 325 14.74 -21.91 17.73
N GLU A 326 14.33 -20.93 16.92
CA GLU A 326 14.47 -19.52 17.31
C GLU A 326 13.52 -19.14 18.48
N MET A 327 12.36 -19.77 18.57
CA MET A 327 11.38 -19.55 19.64
C MET A 327 11.81 -20.18 20.96
N TYR A 328 12.15 -21.47 20.96
CA TYR A 328 12.43 -22.28 22.14
C TYR A 328 13.87 -22.09 22.63
N ASP A 329 14.86 -22.36 21.79
CA ASP A 329 16.27 -22.35 22.19
C ASP A 329 16.82 -20.92 22.29
N ASN A 330 16.49 -20.05 21.32
CA ASN A 330 16.99 -18.67 21.29
C ASN A 330 16.07 -17.65 21.99
N HIS A 331 14.95 -18.09 22.57
CA HIS A 331 14.06 -17.24 23.37
C HIS A 331 13.51 -16.00 22.61
N LYS A 332 13.33 -16.09 21.28
CA LYS A 332 12.90 -14.95 20.43
C LYS A 332 11.39 -14.89 20.21
N VAL A 333 10.62 -15.24 21.23
CA VAL A 333 9.15 -15.20 21.21
C VAL A 333 8.59 -14.53 22.44
N ASN A 334 7.68 -13.59 22.23
CA ASN A 334 6.91 -12.95 23.28
C ASN A 334 5.42 -13.24 23.07
N PHE A 335 4.67 -13.26 24.18
CA PHE A 335 3.24 -13.50 24.16
C PHE A 335 2.47 -12.31 24.71
N VAL A 336 1.31 -12.05 24.12
CA VAL A 336 0.32 -11.06 24.58
C VAL A 336 -0.95 -11.78 25.02
N ASP A 337 -1.68 -11.17 25.96
CA ASP A 337 -3.02 -11.63 26.29
C ASP A 337 -4.05 -10.87 25.45
N GLY A 338 -4.50 -11.54 24.39
CA GLY A 338 -5.57 -11.05 23.54
C GLY A 338 -5.08 -10.29 22.31
N PHE A 339 -5.89 -10.39 21.27
CA PHE A 339 -5.58 -9.89 19.93
C PHE A 339 -5.37 -8.36 19.87
N LEU A 340 -6.21 -7.58 20.57
CA LEU A 340 -6.11 -6.11 20.62
C LEU A 340 -4.79 -5.64 21.24
N SER A 341 -4.35 -6.29 22.32
CA SER A 341 -3.08 -5.99 22.97
C SER A 341 -1.90 -6.25 22.01
N GLY A 342 -1.98 -7.32 21.21
CA GLY A 342 -1.01 -7.62 20.16
C GLY A 342 -0.88 -6.54 19.09
N ILE A 343 -2.02 -6.02 18.60
CA ILE A 343 -2.03 -4.93 17.62
C ILE A 343 -1.43 -3.66 18.22
N GLU A 344 -1.84 -3.29 19.43
CA GLU A 344 -1.32 -2.10 20.11
C GLU A 344 0.19 -2.21 20.37
N HIS A 345 0.67 -3.41 20.69
CA HIS A 345 2.10 -3.66 20.91
C HIS A 345 2.92 -3.47 19.61
N VAL A 346 2.48 -4.02 18.48
CA VAL A 346 3.14 -3.81 17.17
C VAL A 346 3.03 -2.37 16.71
N LYS A 347 1.89 -1.72 16.97
CA LYS A 347 1.69 -0.30 16.67
C LYS A 347 2.72 0.55 17.40
N ASN A 348 3.04 0.24 18.66
CA ASN A 348 4.00 1.02 19.45
C ASN A 348 5.46 0.62 19.18
N ASN A 349 5.73 -0.66 18.89
CA ASN A 349 7.09 -1.19 18.78
C ASN A 349 7.41 -1.70 17.35
N PRO A 350 8.36 -1.09 16.61
CA PRO A 350 8.65 -1.46 15.22
C PRO A 350 9.35 -2.82 15.04
N ASN A 351 9.97 -3.37 16.09
CA ASN A 351 10.80 -4.57 16.01
C ASN A 351 10.03 -5.87 16.31
N TYR A 352 8.71 -5.86 16.22
CA TYR A 352 7.88 -7.04 16.46
C TYR A 352 7.13 -7.45 15.20
N VAL A 353 6.95 -8.77 15.06
CA VAL A 353 6.09 -9.36 14.03
C VAL A 353 4.97 -10.09 14.76
N PHE A 354 3.74 -9.60 14.61
CA PHE A 354 2.58 -10.24 15.21
C PHE A 354 1.99 -11.27 14.26
N VAL A 355 1.97 -12.52 14.72
CA VAL A 355 1.40 -13.66 14.00
C VAL A 355 0.05 -14.00 14.62
N ALA A 356 -1.00 -13.79 13.84
CA ALA A 356 -2.39 -13.95 14.28
C ALA A 356 -3.29 -14.29 13.07
N PRO A 357 -4.56 -14.69 13.28
CA PRO A 357 -5.47 -15.00 12.18
C PRO A 357 -5.56 -13.88 11.15
N LYS A 358 -5.38 -14.23 9.87
CA LYS A 358 -5.29 -13.28 8.77
C LYS A 358 -6.57 -12.46 8.62
N GLU A 359 -7.73 -13.09 8.76
CA GLU A 359 -9.03 -12.41 8.69
C GLU A 359 -9.16 -11.30 9.73
N MET A 360 -8.72 -11.56 10.97
CA MET A 360 -8.71 -10.53 12.01
C MET A 360 -7.69 -9.44 11.72
N LEU A 361 -6.47 -9.82 11.28
CA LEU A 361 -5.45 -8.83 10.92
C LEU A 361 -5.90 -7.93 9.76
N ASP A 362 -6.62 -8.46 8.78
CA ASP A 362 -7.16 -7.74 7.62
C ASP A 362 -8.25 -6.72 8.01
N ILE A 363 -9.12 -7.10 8.95
CA ILE A 363 -10.11 -6.17 9.50
C ILE A 363 -9.42 -4.98 10.16
N TYR A 364 -8.46 -5.23 11.05
CA TYR A 364 -7.80 -4.17 11.81
C TYR A 364 -6.75 -3.39 11.03
N SER A 365 -6.07 -3.99 10.05
CA SER A 365 -5.18 -3.26 9.13
C SER A 365 -5.96 -2.24 8.30
N GLY A 366 -7.20 -2.55 7.93
CA GLY A 366 -8.10 -1.60 7.27
C GLY A 366 -8.52 -0.42 8.16
N LEU A 367 -8.47 -0.58 9.49
CA LEU A 367 -8.79 0.48 10.46
C LEU A 367 -7.58 1.31 10.90
N GLU A 368 -6.38 0.72 10.88
CA GLU A 368 -5.16 1.29 11.44
C GLU A 368 -4.06 1.43 10.38
N CYS A 369 -3.71 2.67 10.01
CA CYS A 369 -2.75 2.96 8.94
C CYS A 369 -1.27 2.78 9.33
N ASN A 370 -0.99 2.52 10.62
CA ASN A 370 0.38 2.38 11.15
C ASN A 370 0.89 0.93 11.15
N THR A 371 0.10 -0.03 10.70
CA THR A 371 0.49 -1.43 10.57
C THR A 371 0.28 -1.89 9.14
N ILE A 372 1.02 -2.92 8.74
CA ILE A 372 0.89 -3.55 7.43
C ILE A 372 0.78 -5.04 7.61
N LEU A 373 -0.25 -5.61 6.97
CA LEU A 373 -0.41 -7.04 6.81
C LEU A 373 0.40 -7.53 5.62
N LEU A 374 1.23 -8.54 5.84
CA LEU A 374 1.95 -9.23 4.77
C LEU A 374 1.03 -10.26 4.11
N ASN A 375 1.05 -10.34 2.77
CA ASN A 375 0.16 -11.20 1.99
C ASN A 375 0.46 -12.71 2.09
N SER A 376 1.49 -13.12 2.83
CA SER A 376 1.83 -14.53 3.03
C SER A 376 0.91 -15.19 4.05
N GLU A 377 0.37 -16.35 3.69
CA GLU A 377 -0.42 -17.20 4.58
C GLU A 377 0.46 -18.25 5.25
N ILE A 378 0.36 -18.37 6.57
CA ILE A 378 1.08 -19.33 7.39
C ILE A 378 0.10 -20.03 8.34
N LEU A 379 0.51 -21.15 8.91
CA LEU A 379 -0.25 -21.89 9.94
C LEU A 379 -1.72 -22.15 9.58
N SER A 380 -2.00 -22.42 8.30
CA SER A 380 -3.35 -22.60 7.79
C SER A 380 -4.01 -23.84 8.38
N SER A 381 -5.28 -23.71 8.74
CA SER A 381 -6.06 -24.77 9.37
C SER A 381 -7.55 -24.60 9.14
N TYR A 382 -8.28 -25.70 9.17
CA TYR A 382 -9.73 -25.68 9.09
C TYR A 382 -10.36 -25.43 10.47
N LEU A 383 -11.42 -24.63 10.49
CA LEU A 383 -12.25 -24.40 11.67
C LEU A 383 -13.54 -25.21 11.57
N SER A 384 -13.91 -25.87 12.65
CA SER A 384 -15.13 -26.66 12.78
C SER A 384 -15.83 -26.35 14.11
N ILE A 385 -17.09 -26.78 14.23
CA ILE A 385 -17.87 -26.64 15.46
C ILE A 385 -17.80 -27.99 16.22
N PRO A 386 -17.23 -28.04 17.43
CA PRO A 386 -17.17 -29.28 18.21
C PRO A 386 -18.50 -29.60 18.89
N PHE A 387 -18.99 -30.82 18.67
CA PHE A 387 -20.07 -31.42 19.44
C PHE A 387 -19.53 -32.47 20.41
N LYS A 388 -20.31 -32.74 21.45
CA LYS A 388 -20.08 -33.88 22.33
C LYS A 388 -19.97 -35.18 21.53
N LYS A 389 -19.12 -36.10 21.97
CA LYS A 389 -18.93 -37.42 21.33
C LYS A 389 -20.26 -38.17 21.19
N ASP A 390 -20.44 -38.81 20.04
CA ASP A 390 -21.65 -39.55 19.64
C ASP A 390 -22.92 -38.67 19.65
N SER A 391 -22.75 -37.38 19.33
CA SER A 391 -23.88 -36.45 19.26
C SER A 391 -24.74 -36.76 18.04
N LYS A 392 -26.05 -36.93 18.28
CA LYS A 392 -27.05 -37.15 17.21
C LYS A 392 -27.17 -36.00 16.22
N TYR A 393 -26.67 -34.81 16.57
CA TYR A 393 -26.79 -33.61 15.74
C TYR A 393 -25.60 -33.39 14.79
N THR A 394 -24.43 -34.00 15.05
CA THR A 394 -23.18 -33.70 14.33
C THR A 394 -23.32 -33.89 12.82
N ASP A 395 -23.89 -35.01 12.38
CA ASP A 395 -24.04 -35.33 10.96
C ASP A 395 -24.96 -34.33 10.25
N TYR A 396 -26.10 -34.01 10.86
CA TYR A 396 -27.04 -33.02 10.32
C TYR A 396 -26.43 -31.62 10.27
N PHE A 397 -25.75 -31.18 11.33
CA PHE A 397 -25.04 -29.90 11.34
C PHE A 397 -23.94 -29.85 10.29
N SER A 398 -23.20 -30.94 10.09
CA SER A 398 -22.16 -31.05 9.06
C SER A 398 -22.75 -30.90 7.66
N ASP A 399 -23.88 -31.54 7.37
CA ASP A 399 -24.59 -31.41 6.09
C ASP A 399 -25.14 -30.00 5.87
N GLN A 400 -25.66 -29.35 6.91
CA GLN A 400 -26.14 -27.97 6.82
C GLN A 400 -24.99 -26.98 6.61
N ILE A 401 -23.88 -27.14 7.34
CA ILE A 401 -22.68 -26.31 7.20
C ILE A 401 -22.10 -26.45 5.79
N ARG A 402 -22.00 -27.67 5.26
CA ARG A 402 -21.55 -27.92 3.89
C ARG A 402 -22.44 -27.17 2.89
N GLN A 403 -23.76 -27.27 3.04
CA GLN A 403 -24.70 -26.51 2.19
C GLN A 403 -24.48 -25.01 2.34
N TYR A 404 -24.32 -24.47 3.55
CA TYR A 404 -24.10 -23.04 3.76
C TYR A 404 -22.79 -22.54 3.16
N LEU A 405 -21.74 -23.35 3.20
CA LEU A 405 -20.47 -23.06 2.56
C LEU A 405 -20.61 -23.05 1.03
N GLU A 406 -21.22 -24.08 0.45
CA GLU A 406 -21.43 -24.21 -1.01
C GLU A 406 -22.30 -23.09 -1.58
N HIS A 407 -23.31 -22.63 -0.83
CA HIS A 407 -24.16 -21.51 -1.23
C HIS A 407 -23.53 -20.13 -0.93
N GLY A 408 -22.37 -20.07 -0.28
CA GLY A 408 -21.67 -18.82 0.04
C GLY A 408 -22.29 -18.01 1.19
N PHE A 409 -23.14 -18.61 2.03
CA PHE A 409 -23.73 -17.92 3.19
C PHE A 409 -22.69 -17.55 4.24
N ILE A 410 -21.69 -18.42 4.46
CA ILE A 410 -20.63 -18.20 5.45
C ILE A 410 -19.76 -17.00 5.05
N ASP A 411 -19.30 -16.97 3.79
CA ASP A 411 -18.53 -15.85 3.25
C ASP A 411 -19.33 -14.54 3.30
N LYS A 412 -20.65 -14.63 3.01
CA LYS A 412 -21.55 -13.49 3.14
C LYS A 412 -21.62 -12.98 4.58
N TRP A 413 -21.82 -13.84 5.58
CA TRP A 413 -21.88 -13.42 6.98
C TRP A 413 -20.55 -12.80 7.46
N ILE A 414 -19.41 -13.34 7.02
CA ILE A 414 -18.10 -12.74 7.28
C ILE A 414 -17.99 -11.37 6.62
N SER A 415 -18.41 -11.24 5.36
CA SER A 415 -18.38 -9.97 4.62
C SER A 415 -19.29 -8.91 5.24
N ASP A 416 -20.52 -9.28 5.64
CA ASP A 416 -21.47 -8.39 6.30
C ASP A 416 -20.90 -7.89 7.64
N TYR A 417 -20.22 -8.77 8.39
CA TYR A 417 -19.51 -8.38 9.60
C TYR A 417 -18.38 -7.39 9.34
N LYS A 418 -17.54 -7.65 8.32
CA LYS A 418 -16.48 -6.70 7.92
C LYS A 418 -17.06 -5.35 7.55
N ALA A 419 -18.12 -5.33 6.75
CA ALA A 419 -18.81 -4.11 6.34
C ALA A 419 -19.35 -3.32 7.54
N GLN A 420 -19.93 -4.01 8.52
CA GLN A 420 -20.39 -3.38 9.76
C GLN A 420 -19.24 -2.70 10.51
N ILE A 421 -18.12 -3.41 10.77
CA ILE A 421 -16.95 -2.84 11.45
C ILE A 421 -16.41 -1.61 10.72
N TYR A 422 -16.29 -1.68 9.39
CA TYR A 422 -15.79 -0.55 8.60
C TYR A 422 -16.77 0.64 8.65
N SER A 423 -18.08 0.39 8.68
CA SER A 423 -19.09 1.44 8.81
C SER A 423 -19.03 2.15 10.17
N GLU A 424 -18.72 1.43 11.24
CA GLU A 424 -18.59 1.99 12.59
C GLU A 424 -17.26 2.74 12.79
N ASN A 425 -16.18 2.25 12.16
CA ASN A 425 -14.82 2.73 12.41
C ASN A 425 -14.19 3.57 11.27
N THR A 426 -14.98 4.05 10.31
CA THR A 426 -14.52 4.73 9.08
C THR A 426 -13.67 6.00 9.31
N LYS A 427 -13.54 6.49 10.56
CA LYS A 427 -12.86 7.74 10.90
C LYS A 427 -11.43 7.60 11.43
N ARG A 428 -10.96 6.39 11.77
CA ARG A 428 -9.71 6.25 12.53
C ARG A 428 -8.44 6.64 11.76
N CYS A 429 -8.44 6.51 10.43
CA CYS A 429 -7.31 6.95 9.59
C CYS A 429 -7.39 8.40 9.09
N ASN A 430 -8.52 9.11 9.23
CA ASN A 430 -8.64 10.50 8.77
C ASN A 430 -8.37 11.54 9.86
N GLU A 431 -8.28 11.17 11.14
CA GLU A 431 -8.19 12.17 12.22
C GLU A 431 -6.78 12.67 12.54
N THR A 432 -5.70 12.08 12.00
CA THR A 432 -4.34 12.67 12.15
C THR A 432 -3.71 13.17 10.87
N LYS A 433 -4.36 12.92 9.73
CA LYS A 433 -4.11 13.65 8.50
C LYS A 433 -5.45 14.08 7.97
N GLN A 434 -5.88 15.29 8.34
CA GLN A 434 -6.55 16.10 7.32
C GLN A 434 -5.65 15.96 6.10
N GLN A 435 -6.16 15.36 5.03
CA GLN A 435 -5.55 15.43 3.71
C GLN A 435 -5.60 16.90 3.31
N THR A 436 -4.74 17.70 3.93
CA THR A 436 -4.42 19.02 3.48
C THR A 436 -3.75 18.83 2.13
N SER A 437 -4.00 19.78 1.24
CA SER A 437 -3.45 19.86 -0.12
C SER A 437 -1.93 19.60 -0.21
N SER A 438 -1.22 19.62 0.92
CA SER A 438 0.18 19.26 1.09
C SER A 438 0.57 17.84 0.68
N ASP A 439 -0.32 16.85 0.73
CA ASP A 439 0.04 15.48 0.28
C ASP A 439 0.19 15.39 -1.25
N VAL A 440 -0.40 16.33 -1.99
CA VAL A 440 -0.23 16.46 -3.45
C VAL A 440 0.97 17.36 -3.79
N THR A 441 1.45 18.17 -2.84
CA THR A 441 2.64 18.99 -3.07
C THR A 441 3.91 18.15 -3.01
N LEU A 442 4.84 18.38 -3.93
CA LEU A 442 6.15 17.73 -3.91
C LEU A 442 6.88 18.15 -2.62
N GLY A 443 6.82 17.29 -1.60
CA GLY A 443 7.47 17.54 -0.33
C GLY A 443 8.97 17.74 -0.49
N ILE A 444 9.55 18.61 0.36
CA ILE A 444 11.00 18.87 0.38
C ILE A 444 11.76 17.56 0.56
N ASP A 445 11.22 16.61 1.32
CA ASP A 445 11.75 15.26 1.48
C ASP A 445 11.97 14.57 0.13
N LYS A 446 10.97 14.51 -0.76
CA LYS A 446 11.11 13.92 -2.10
C LYS A 446 12.06 14.74 -2.99
N ALA A 447 12.13 16.06 -2.80
CA ALA A 447 13.00 16.97 -3.56
C ALA A 447 14.45 17.09 -3.01
N LYS A 448 14.80 16.44 -1.89
CA LYS A 448 16.13 16.53 -1.26
C LYS A 448 17.26 16.22 -2.23
N GLY A 449 17.08 15.28 -3.16
CA GLY A 449 18.08 14.95 -4.16
C GLY A 449 18.43 16.10 -5.10
N ALA A 450 17.41 16.75 -5.66
CA ALA A 450 17.60 17.92 -6.53
C ALA A 450 18.26 19.08 -5.77
N LEU A 451 17.79 19.35 -4.54
CA LEU A 451 18.37 20.38 -3.68
C LEU A 451 19.81 20.04 -3.27
N TYR A 452 20.13 18.79 -2.96
CA TYR A 452 21.49 18.37 -2.60
C TYR A 452 22.45 18.50 -3.77
N ILE A 453 22.03 18.20 -5.00
CA ILE A 453 22.86 18.43 -6.19
C ILE A 453 23.13 19.93 -6.35
N MET A 454 22.12 20.79 -6.15
CA MET A 454 22.31 22.25 -6.18
C MET A 454 23.17 22.78 -5.02
N PHE A 455 23.01 22.27 -3.80
CA PHE A 455 23.61 22.79 -2.57
C PHE A 455 24.90 22.08 -2.11
N LYS A 456 25.27 20.93 -2.68
CA LYS A 456 26.55 20.25 -2.37
C LYS A 456 27.62 20.39 -3.45
N TYR A 457 27.25 20.67 -4.70
CA TYR A 457 28.19 21.19 -5.70
C TYR A 457 28.58 22.69 -5.58
N PRO A 458 28.06 23.54 -4.66
CA PRO A 458 28.42 24.93 -4.59
C PRO A 458 29.70 25.18 -3.80
N THR A 459 30.39 24.16 -3.28
CA THR A 459 31.83 24.38 -3.05
C THR A 459 32.54 24.70 -4.37
N SER A 460 31.96 24.35 -5.52
CA SER A 460 32.35 24.84 -6.85
C SER A 460 31.49 26.02 -7.35
N PHE A 461 30.17 26.05 -7.12
CA PHE A 461 29.28 27.14 -7.59
C PHE A 461 29.40 28.45 -6.78
N ILE A 462 29.54 28.43 -5.45
CA ILE A 462 29.83 29.63 -4.64
C ILE A 462 31.26 30.10 -4.94
N THR A 463 32.22 29.21 -5.16
CA THR A 463 33.56 29.64 -5.59
C THR A 463 33.53 30.24 -6.98
N VAL A 464 32.78 29.68 -7.94
CA VAL A 464 32.59 30.26 -9.28
C VAL A 464 31.82 31.58 -9.23
N LEU A 465 30.80 31.71 -8.39
CA LEU A 465 30.09 32.98 -8.18
C LEU A 465 31.02 34.01 -7.53
N PHE A 466 31.81 33.63 -6.52
CA PHE A 466 32.83 34.51 -5.94
C PHE A 466 33.92 34.87 -6.96
N TYR A 467 34.37 33.94 -7.79
CA TYR A 467 35.33 34.22 -8.87
C TYR A 467 34.72 35.17 -9.90
N SER A 468 33.46 34.97 -10.29
CA SER A 468 32.76 35.86 -11.22
C SER A 468 32.50 37.24 -10.61
N LEU A 469 32.14 37.31 -9.33
CA LEU A 469 31.95 38.55 -8.60
C LEU A 469 33.28 39.27 -8.39
N SER A 470 34.37 38.55 -8.09
CA SER A 470 35.72 39.09 -8.04
C SER A 470 36.17 39.60 -9.40
N ILE A 471 35.89 38.90 -10.50
CA ILE A 471 36.18 39.39 -11.85
C ILE A 471 35.40 40.66 -12.15
N VAL A 472 34.10 40.70 -11.83
CA VAL A 472 33.25 41.88 -12.03
C VAL A 472 33.72 43.04 -11.14
N VAL A 473 34.00 42.80 -9.87
CA VAL A 473 34.48 43.81 -8.91
C VAL A 473 35.86 44.32 -9.32
N SER A 474 36.78 43.46 -9.75
CA SER A 474 38.08 43.84 -10.32
C SER A 474 37.92 44.65 -11.60
N LEU A 475 36.95 44.33 -12.47
CA LEU A 475 36.63 45.14 -13.63
C LEU A 475 36.09 46.51 -13.23
N THR A 476 35.21 46.59 -12.23
CA THR A 476 34.65 47.87 -11.76
C THR A 476 35.67 48.74 -11.01
N LEU A 477 36.62 48.16 -10.28
CA LEU A 477 37.69 48.87 -9.57
C LEU A 477 38.83 49.32 -10.48
N SER A 478 39.01 48.66 -11.63
CA SER A 478 40.00 49.06 -12.64
C SER A 478 39.47 50.08 -13.66
N LEU A 479 38.22 50.56 -13.48
CA LEU A 479 37.68 51.67 -14.26
C LEU A 479 37.93 52.99 -13.51
N PRO A 480 38.82 53.86 -14.01
CA PRO A 480 39.11 55.15 -13.40
C PRO A 480 37.88 56.07 -13.49
N ALA A 481 37.66 56.81 -12.41
CA ALA A 481 36.66 57.87 -12.32
C ALA A 481 36.91 58.91 -13.43
N MET A 482 36.14 58.83 -14.51
CA MET A 482 36.05 59.91 -15.48
C MET A 482 34.92 60.85 -15.06
N GLU A 483 35.34 62.08 -14.75
CA GLU A 483 34.48 63.23 -14.54
C GLU A 483 33.53 63.50 -15.70
N SER A 484 32.39 64.04 -15.29
CA SER A 484 31.28 64.60 -16.03
C SER A 484 31.64 65.29 -17.35
N HIS A 485 31.04 64.81 -18.45
CA HIS A 485 30.46 65.71 -19.45
C HIS A 485 29.12 65.14 -19.93
N HIS A 486 28.18 66.06 -20.07
CA HIS A 486 26.75 65.85 -20.26
C HIS A 486 26.37 64.89 -21.40
N ALA A 487 25.38 64.05 -21.09
CA ALA A 487 24.68 63.18 -22.00
C ALA A 487 23.89 63.95 -23.08
N PRO A 488 24.00 63.55 -24.35
CA PRO A 488 22.87 63.51 -25.26
C PRO A 488 22.18 62.13 -25.16
N ASN A 489 20.85 62.18 -25.18
CA ASN A 489 19.92 61.06 -25.03
C ASN A 489 20.16 59.87 -26.00
N PRO A 490 19.73 58.65 -25.61
CA PRO A 490 20.12 57.41 -26.25
C PRO A 490 19.43 57.22 -27.60
N THR A 491 20.21 57.04 -28.66
CA THR A 491 19.75 56.44 -29.92
C THR A 491 19.71 54.94 -29.75
N SER A 492 18.49 54.42 -29.74
CA SER A 492 18.11 53.01 -29.74
C SER A 492 18.61 52.30 -31.01
N ASP A 493 19.83 51.79 -31.00
CA ASP A 493 20.38 50.96 -32.11
C ASP A 493 20.81 49.56 -31.68
N GLN A 494 20.30 49.06 -30.55
CA GLN A 494 20.34 47.63 -30.22
C GLN A 494 18.97 46.99 -30.41
N ILE A 495 18.38 47.20 -31.58
CA ILE A 495 17.29 46.36 -32.06
C ILE A 495 17.93 45.04 -32.49
N SER A 496 17.67 43.99 -31.72
CA SER A 496 18.24 42.66 -31.96
C SER A 496 17.94 42.18 -33.39
N ALA A 497 18.91 41.56 -34.07
CA ALA A 497 18.83 41.13 -35.48
C ALA A 497 17.58 40.30 -35.83
N TYR A 498 16.93 39.73 -34.82
CA TYR A 498 15.65 39.03 -34.91
C TYR A 498 14.46 39.94 -35.27
N GLU A 499 14.38 41.15 -34.70
CA GLU A 499 13.33 42.14 -35.05
C GLU A 499 13.45 42.60 -36.50
N MET A 500 14.69 42.73 -37.00
CA MET A 500 14.95 43.05 -38.41
C MET A 500 14.46 41.92 -39.34
N PHE A 501 14.68 40.67 -38.95
CA PHE A 501 14.24 39.50 -39.71
C PHE A 501 12.71 39.36 -39.78
N CYS A 502 12.00 39.57 -38.66
CA CYS A 502 10.54 39.51 -38.66
C CYS A 502 9.87 40.72 -39.34
N LYS A 503 10.59 41.85 -39.47
CA LYS A 503 10.12 43.01 -40.26
C LYS A 503 10.09 42.71 -41.77
N ASP A 504 11.11 42.01 -42.28
CA ASP A 504 11.20 41.66 -43.70
C ASP A 504 10.34 40.44 -44.08
N TYR A 505 10.07 39.52 -43.14
CA TYR A 505 9.36 38.25 -43.41
C TYR A 505 8.14 38.02 -42.50
N SER A 506 7.24 39.03 -42.43
CA SER A 506 6.04 39.01 -41.59
C SER A 506 5.02 37.89 -41.86
N HIS A 507 5.15 37.18 -42.98
CA HIS A 507 4.25 36.09 -43.39
C HIS A 507 4.63 34.71 -42.79
N LEU A 508 5.81 34.56 -42.19
CA LEU A 508 6.22 33.29 -41.57
C LEU A 508 5.45 33.04 -40.27
N GLN A 509 4.86 31.84 -40.13
CA GLN A 509 4.15 31.41 -38.91
C GLN A 509 5.01 31.49 -37.64
N LEU A 510 6.35 31.41 -37.79
CA LEU A 510 7.30 31.49 -36.67
C LEU A 510 7.26 32.86 -35.96
N CYS A 511 7.16 33.97 -36.70
CA CYS A 511 7.05 35.32 -36.12
C CYS A 511 5.68 35.53 -35.46
N LYS A 512 4.62 34.91 -36.00
CA LYS A 512 3.27 34.95 -35.41
C LYS A 512 3.21 34.20 -34.08
N LEU A 513 3.98 33.12 -33.96
CA LEU A 513 4.04 32.29 -32.74
C LEU A 513 4.66 33.06 -31.56
N GLU A 514 5.74 33.81 -31.81
CA GLU A 514 6.39 34.60 -30.75
C GLU A 514 5.45 35.69 -30.22
N PHE A 515 4.78 36.44 -31.10
CA PHE A 515 3.81 37.46 -30.67
C PHE A 515 2.68 36.85 -29.82
N THR A 516 2.16 35.68 -30.22
CA THR A 516 1.15 34.98 -29.41
C THR A 516 1.69 34.46 -28.08
N LEU A 517 2.96 34.04 -28.02
CA LEU A 517 3.60 33.54 -26.81
C LEU A 517 3.92 34.67 -25.84
N GLN A 518 4.43 35.80 -26.33
CA GLN A 518 4.68 37.00 -25.53
C GLN A 518 3.37 37.56 -24.98
N GLN A 519 2.30 37.58 -25.76
CA GLN A 519 0.99 37.99 -25.29
C GLN A 519 0.42 37.03 -24.24
N ALA A 520 0.59 35.72 -24.41
CA ALA A 520 0.20 34.73 -23.40
C ALA A 520 1.02 34.86 -22.09
N LEU A 521 2.32 35.18 -22.20
CA LEU A 521 3.19 35.44 -21.05
C LEU A 521 2.80 36.73 -20.32
N ALA A 522 2.47 37.78 -21.06
CA ALA A 522 1.98 39.04 -20.49
C ALA A 522 0.61 38.86 -19.82
N GLU A 523 -0.30 38.08 -20.41
CA GLU A 523 -1.57 37.71 -19.75
C GLU A 523 -1.34 36.85 -18.51
N LEU A 524 -0.42 35.88 -18.55
CA LEU A 524 -0.05 35.09 -17.36
C LEU A 524 0.57 35.95 -16.27
N GLN A 525 1.48 36.87 -16.62
CA GLN A 525 2.05 37.82 -15.68
C GLN A 525 0.98 38.76 -15.11
N TYR A 526 0.05 39.24 -15.92
CA TYR A 526 -1.08 40.04 -15.45
C TYR A 526 -1.98 39.26 -14.48
N ILE A 527 -2.25 37.98 -14.74
CA ILE A 527 -3.02 37.11 -13.84
C ILE A 527 -2.26 36.86 -12.53
N ILE A 528 -0.94 36.66 -12.59
CA ILE A 528 -0.10 36.39 -11.40
C ILE A 528 0.11 37.67 -10.58
N LEU A 529 0.27 38.83 -11.22
CA LEU A 529 0.48 40.12 -10.53
C LEU A 529 -0.81 40.77 -10.03
N ASN A 530 -1.96 40.51 -10.64
CA ASN A 530 -3.26 41.00 -10.15
C ASN A 530 -4.05 39.95 -9.37
N ASP A 531 -3.40 38.87 -8.92
CA ASP A 531 -3.87 38.10 -7.78
C ASP A 531 -3.53 38.88 -6.48
N ASP A 532 -3.95 40.17 -6.44
CA ASP A 532 -3.95 40.94 -5.20
C ASP A 532 -5.11 40.43 -4.33
N PRO A 533 -4.88 40.27 -3.01
CA PRO A 533 -5.80 39.59 -2.12
C PRO A 533 -7.06 40.45 -1.94
N ILE A 534 -8.15 40.07 -2.61
CA ILE A 534 -9.43 40.74 -2.47
C ILE A 534 -9.98 40.45 -1.07
N ASP A 535 -9.98 41.52 -0.29
CA ASP A 535 -10.58 41.72 1.02
C ASP A 535 -12.05 41.29 1.06
N ASP A 536 -12.47 40.79 2.22
CA ASP A 536 -13.77 40.20 2.49
C ASP A 536 -14.89 41.24 2.40
N SER A 537 -15.48 41.46 1.22
CA SER A 537 -16.89 41.85 1.06
C SER A 537 -17.20 42.16 -0.40
N GLU A 538 -17.74 41.17 -1.13
CA GLU A 538 -18.92 41.35 -1.98
C GLU A 538 -19.22 40.05 -2.73
N ASN A 539 -20.51 39.80 -2.91
CA ASN A 539 -21.10 38.56 -3.42
C ASN A 539 -20.68 38.23 -4.86
N PHE A 540 -19.45 37.74 -5.06
CA PHE A 540 -19.09 37.08 -6.30
C PHE A 540 -19.78 35.71 -6.35
N LYS A 541 -20.89 35.68 -7.10
CA LYS A 541 -21.53 34.46 -7.61
C LYS A 541 -20.44 33.49 -8.06
N THR A 542 -20.16 32.49 -7.24
CA THR A 542 -19.09 31.53 -7.46
C THR A 542 -19.28 30.90 -8.83
N LYS A 543 -18.35 31.19 -9.75
CA LYS A 543 -18.37 30.60 -11.09
C LYS A 543 -18.20 29.09 -10.91
N ARG A 544 -19.30 28.39 -11.14
CA ARG A 544 -19.46 26.94 -11.04
C ARG A 544 -18.29 26.16 -11.66
N LYS A 545 -17.55 25.38 -10.86
CA LYS A 545 -16.53 24.44 -11.38
C LYS A 545 -17.21 23.31 -12.16
N SER A 546 -16.89 23.15 -13.44
CA SER A 546 -17.36 22.04 -14.28
C SER A 546 -16.21 21.51 -15.12
N ALA A 547 -16.08 20.19 -15.23
CA ALA A 547 -15.13 19.52 -16.12
C ALA A 547 -15.91 18.82 -17.25
N PHE A 548 -15.32 18.71 -18.43
CA PHE A 548 -15.91 17.96 -19.54
C PHE A 548 -14.84 17.13 -20.24
N VAL A 549 -15.22 15.93 -20.68
CA VAL A 549 -14.40 15.03 -21.48
C VAL A 549 -15.05 14.90 -22.85
N ARG A 550 -14.31 15.20 -23.91
CA ARG A 550 -14.76 15.10 -25.31
C ARG A 550 -14.32 13.78 -25.92
N PHE A 551 -15.24 13.08 -26.55
CA PHE A 551 -15.00 11.87 -27.33
C PHE A 551 -15.26 12.17 -28.82
N GLY A 552 -14.28 11.90 -29.66
CA GLY A 552 -14.42 12.02 -31.10
C GLY A 552 -13.70 10.88 -31.79
N LYS A 553 -14.43 9.99 -32.46
CA LYS A 553 -13.87 8.93 -33.29
C LYS A 553 -13.40 9.54 -34.63
N ARG A 554 -12.23 9.11 -35.12
CA ARG A 554 -11.84 9.33 -36.53
C ARG A 554 -12.50 8.21 -37.34
N SER A 555 -13.39 8.54 -38.28
CA SER A 555 -13.63 7.66 -39.44
C SER A 555 -12.37 7.73 -40.31
N ASN A 556 -11.93 6.59 -40.84
CA ASN A 556 -10.74 6.54 -41.70
C ASN A 556 -10.99 7.07 -43.12
N ASP A 557 -12.25 7.30 -43.50
CA ASP A 557 -12.64 7.39 -44.91
C ASP A 557 -13.37 8.69 -45.29
N ASP A 558 -13.05 9.82 -44.67
CA ASP A 558 -13.60 11.11 -45.10
C ASP A 558 -12.48 11.99 -45.68
N ASP A 559 -12.13 11.67 -46.92
CA ASP A 559 -11.42 12.55 -47.83
C ASP A 559 -12.27 13.80 -48.12
N MET A 560 -11.69 14.97 -47.86
CA MET A 560 -11.99 16.24 -48.54
C MET A 560 -13.46 16.72 -48.66
N LEU A 561 -14.26 16.66 -47.58
CA LEU A 561 -15.39 17.59 -47.46
C LEU A 561 -15.51 18.17 -46.05
N PHE A 562 -15.68 19.49 -45.98
CA PHE A 562 -15.76 20.35 -44.78
C PHE A 562 -17.00 20.10 -43.90
N ASP A 563 -17.44 18.85 -43.74
CA ASP A 563 -18.55 18.56 -42.85
C ASP A 563 -18.09 18.51 -41.39
N LYS A 564 -18.79 19.30 -40.57
CA LYS A 564 -18.45 19.56 -39.17
C LYS A 564 -18.45 18.24 -38.39
N ARG A 565 -17.25 17.81 -37.99
CA ARG A 565 -16.95 16.62 -37.17
C ARG A 565 -18.00 16.34 -36.09
N LYS A 566 -18.62 15.17 -36.10
CA LYS A 566 -19.49 14.72 -35.00
C LYS A 566 -18.61 14.42 -33.77
N SER A 567 -18.79 15.20 -32.70
CA SER A 567 -18.14 14.99 -31.41
C SER A 567 -19.19 14.83 -30.33
N ALA A 568 -19.03 13.84 -29.46
CA ALA A 568 -19.82 13.72 -28.25
C ALA A 568 -19.00 14.23 -27.05
N PHE A 569 -19.64 14.78 -26.03
CA PHE A 569 -18.96 15.17 -24.80
C PHE A 569 -19.76 14.78 -23.57
N VAL A 570 -19.03 14.47 -22.51
CA VAL A 570 -19.55 14.15 -21.20
C VAL A 570 -19.15 15.25 -20.24
N ARG A 571 -20.12 15.97 -19.70
CA ARG A 571 -19.88 17.06 -18.74
C ARG A 571 -20.23 16.60 -17.33
N PHE A 572 -19.28 16.82 -16.42
CA PHE A 572 -19.42 16.56 -14.99
C PHE A 572 -19.62 17.89 -14.25
N GLY A 573 -20.67 17.95 -13.45
CA GLY A 573 -20.97 19.12 -12.63
C GLY A 573 -21.52 18.73 -11.27
N ARG A 574 -21.19 19.53 -10.26
CA ARG A 574 -21.88 19.53 -8.96
C ARG A 574 -22.89 20.69 -8.95
N SER A 575 -24.05 20.49 -8.34
CA SER A 575 -24.95 21.59 -7.98
C SER A 575 -24.41 22.29 -6.73
N VAL A 576 -24.41 23.62 -6.73
CA VAL A 576 -24.10 24.44 -5.54
C VAL A 576 -25.41 24.60 -4.74
N GLU A 577 -25.30 24.69 -3.42
CA GLU A 577 -26.42 25.04 -2.54
C GLU A 577 -26.79 26.51 -2.78
N ASP A 578 -28.03 26.79 -3.21
CA ASP A 578 -28.55 28.16 -3.18
C ASP A 578 -28.90 28.48 -1.71
N PRO A 579 -28.22 29.41 -1.03
CA PRO A 579 -28.45 29.68 0.39
C PRO A 579 -29.86 30.23 0.69
N ILE A 580 -30.56 30.73 -0.34
CA ILE A 580 -31.90 31.34 -0.20
C ILE A 580 -33.02 30.28 -0.25
N ASN A 581 -32.83 29.17 -0.95
CA ASN A 581 -33.81 28.09 -1.05
C ASN A 581 -33.15 26.75 -0.71
N GLY A 582 -33.09 26.44 0.59
CA GLY A 582 -32.46 25.24 1.18
C GLY A 582 -33.05 23.87 0.81
N GLN A 583 -33.70 23.75 -0.35
CA GLN A 583 -34.37 22.52 -0.80
C GLN A 583 -33.66 21.79 -1.96
N LYS A 584 -32.62 22.36 -2.59
CA LYS A 584 -31.89 21.61 -3.63
C LYS A 584 -30.86 20.68 -3.00
N ARG A 585 -31.22 19.40 -2.88
CA ARG A 585 -30.29 18.32 -2.51
C ARG A 585 -29.04 18.34 -3.41
N LYS A 586 -27.87 18.14 -2.79
CA LYS A 586 -26.60 17.92 -3.51
C LYS A 586 -26.79 16.82 -4.55
N SER A 587 -26.74 17.17 -5.83
CA SER A 587 -26.70 16.19 -6.92
C SER A 587 -25.49 16.43 -7.79
N SER A 588 -24.75 15.35 -8.03
CA SER A 588 -23.84 15.22 -9.16
C SER A 588 -24.66 14.77 -10.36
N TYR A 589 -24.37 15.33 -11.53
CA TYR A 589 -24.98 14.84 -12.76
C TYR A 589 -23.94 14.69 -13.86
N VAL A 590 -24.27 13.79 -14.78
CA VAL A 590 -23.52 13.52 -16.00
C VAL A 590 -24.46 13.86 -17.15
N ARG A 591 -24.11 14.83 -18.00
CA ARG A 591 -24.84 15.11 -19.25
C ARG A 591 -24.02 14.64 -20.44
N PHE A 592 -24.67 13.90 -21.33
CA PHE A 592 -24.18 13.50 -22.64
C PHE A 592 -24.71 14.51 -23.68
N GLY A 593 -23.85 15.00 -24.55
CA GLY A 593 -24.19 15.91 -25.65
C GLY A 593 -23.41 15.61 -26.90
#